data_AF-A0A535ZQ24-F1
#
_entry.id   AF-A0A535ZQ24-F1
#
_cell.length_a   1.000
_cell.length_b   1.000
_cell.length_c   1.000
_cell.angle_alpha   90.00
_cell.angle_beta   90.00
_cell.angle_gamma   90.00
#
_symmetry.space_group_name_H-M   'P 1'
#
loop_
_entity.id
_entity.type
_entity.pdbx_description
1 polymer ?
#
loop_
_entity_poly.entity_id
_entity_poly.type
_entity_poly.pdbx_seq_one_letter_code
_entity_poly.pdbx_strand_id
1 'polypeptide(L)'
;LIEVAYFWGLAGTIQGLITPDLPAHFPSFLFIQYNIAHGGVVAAALFLVVGLNHWPRPRAVLYVFGVTVAYAAFVGFLDAVTGADYLYLRAKPGSHTLLDVMGPWPWYIGVASLVAVAFFLILDAPFQILRRSRRPTGASTPSQNPSA
;
A
#
# COMPACT_ATOMS: atom_id res chain seq x y z
N LEU A 1 -1.58 12.12 -3.33
CA LEU A 1 -1.05 12.04 -1.96
C LEU A 1 -1.93 11.19 -1.05
N ILE A 2 -3.23 11.48 -0.88
CA ILE A 2 -4.14 10.73 0.03
C ILE A 2 -4.13 9.22 -0.24
N GLU A 3 -4.29 8.80 -1.49
CA GLU A 3 -4.27 7.38 -1.85
C GLU A 3 -2.93 6.72 -1.49
N VAL A 4 -1.80 7.37 -1.79
CA VAL A 4 -0.47 6.86 -1.42
C VAL A 4 -0.35 6.73 0.09
N ALA A 5 -0.72 7.76 0.86
CA ALA A 5 -0.70 7.71 2.32
C ALA A 5 -1.59 6.60 2.88
N TYR A 6 -2.77 6.39 2.30
CA TYR A 6 -3.69 5.33 2.70
C TYR A 6 -3.14 3.93 2.41
N PHE A 7 -2.78 3.66 1.16
CA PHE A 7 -2.33 2.34 0.75
C PHE A 7 -0.96 1.98 1.36
N TRP A 8 0.01 2.90 1.36
CA TRP A 8 1.31 2.64 1.99
C TRP A 8 1.21 2.59 3.51
N GLY A 9 0.43 3.48 4.12
CA GLY A 9 0.19 3.51 5.56
C GLY A 9 -0.42 2.21 6.07
N LEU A 10 -1.52 1.76 5.46
CA LEU A 10 -2.20 0.55 5.93
C LEU A 10 -1.54 -0.75 5.49
N ALA A 11 -0.95 -0.83 4.29
CA ALA A 11 -0.30 -2.08 3.85
C ALA A 11 1.13 -2.22 4.40
N GLY A 12 1.92 -1.14 4.34
CA GLY A 12 3.34 -1.16 4.71
C GLY A 12 3.59 -0.75 6.16
N THR A 13 3.06 0.40 6.60
CA THR A 13 3.37 0.92 7.94
C THR A 13 2.80 0.04 9.05
N ILE A 14 1.64 -0.60 8.84
CA ILE A 14 1.12 -1.61 9.79
C ILE A 14 2.05 -2.83 9.89
N GLN A 15 2.64 -3.29 8.79
CA GLN A 15 3.64 -4.37 8.85
C GLN A 15 4.84 -3.95 9.71
N GLY A 16 5.34 -2.72 9.56
CA GLY A 16 6.41 -2.19 10.42
C GLY A 16 6.03 -2.12 11.90
N LEU A 17 4.76 -1.86 12.23
CA LEU A 17 4.29 -1.88 13.62
C LEU A 17 4.16 -3.30 14.20
N ILE A 18 3.78 -4.29 13.37
CA ILE A 18 3.61 -5.69 13.82
C ILE A 18 4.95 -6.42 13.90
N THR A 19 5.83 -6.21 12.92
CA THR A 19 7.17 -6.80 12.82
C THR A 19 8.21 -5.69 12.66
N PRO A 20 8.49 -4.91 13.72
CA PRO A 20 9.44 -3.79 13.63
C PRO A 20 10.86 -4.30 13.44
N ASP A 21 11.55 -3.81 12.41
CA ASP A 21 13.00 -3.93 12.28
C ASP A 21 13.70 -2.84 13.12
N LEU A 22 13.40 -2.81 14.42
CA LEU A 22 13.98 -1.86 15.38
C LEU A 22 14.63 -2.64 16.53
N PRO A 23 15.96 -2.51 16.74
CA PRO A 23 16.65 -3.19 17.84
C PRO A 23 16.23 -2.70 19.24
N ALA A 24 15.61 -1.53 19.32
CA ALA A 24 15.24 -0.88 20.57
C ALA A 24 13.87 -1.37 21.07
N HIS A 25 13.78 -1.66 22.37
CA HIS A 25 12.56 -2.15 23.01
C HIS A 25 11.92 -1.11 23.94
N PHE A 26 10.67 -1.33 24.34
CA PHE A 26 10.01 -0.52 25.35
C PHE A 26 10.80 -0.56 26.67
N PRO A 27 11.00 0.56 27.38
CA PRO A 27 10.47 1.91 27.15
C PRO A 27 11.46 2.89 26.51
N SER A 28 12.36 2.43 25.63
CA SER A 28 13.35 3.32 25.01
C SER A 28 12.71 4.44 24.17
N PHE A 29 13.38 5.59 24.11
CA PHE A 29 12.94 6.72 23.29
C PHE A 29 12.76 6.32 21.82
N LEU A 30 13.70 5.56 21.25
CA LEU A 30 13.63 5.10 19.86
C LEU A 30 12.41 4.21 19.60
N PHE A 31 12.08 3.32 20.54
CA PHE A 31 10.87 2.52 20.46
C PHE A 31 9.61 3.38 20.44
N ILE A 32 9.50 4.33 21.38
CA ILE A 32 8.33 5.21 21.49
C ILE A 32 8.20 6.09 20.25
N GLN A 33 9.31 6.71 19.81
CA GLN A 33 9.36 7.54 18.61
C GLN A 33 8.95 6.76 17.36
N TYR A 34 9.48 5.54 17.18
CA TYR A 34 9.13 4.67 16.06
C TYR A 34 7.63 4.39 16.01
N ASN A 35 7.07 3.94 17.14
CA ASN A 35 5.66 3.59 17.24
C ASN A 35 4.74 4.80 17.04
N ILE A 36 5.08 5.97 17.61
CA ILE A 36 4.30 7.20 17.41
C ILE A 36 4.37 7.66 15.96
N ALA A 37 5.56 7.66 15.33
CA ALA A 37 5.70 8.09 13.96
C ALA A 37 4.91 7.19 12.99
N HIS A 38 5.04 5.87 13.14
CA HIS A 38 4.34 4.90 12.29
C HIS A 38 2.84 4.88 12.56
N GLY A 39 2.44 4.88 13.84
CA GLY A 39 1.03 4.98 14.25
C GLY A 39 0.38 6.28 13.77
N GLY A 40 1.10 7.38 13.79
CA GLY A 40 0.64 8.69 13.30
C GLY A 40 0.33 8.68 11.80
N VAL A 41 1.18 8.02 10.98
CA VAL A 41 0.91 7.85 9.54
C VAL A 41 -0.38 7.05 9.31
N VAL A 42 -0.56 5.94 10.03
CA VAL A 42 -1.78 5.12 9.94
C VAL A 42 -3.02 5.92 10.37
N ALA A 43 -2.93 6.65 11.48
CA ALA A 43 -4.02 7.49 11.98
C ALA A 43 -4.39 8.60 10.98
N ALA A 44 -3.40 9.30 10.41
CA ALA A 44 -3.64 10.34 9.42
C ALA A 44 -4.28 9.78 8.14
N ALA A 45 -3.81 8.63 7.66
CA ALA A 45 -4.39 7.94 6.52
C ALA A 45 -5.88 7.59 6.73
N LEU A 46 -6.20 7.02 7.90
CA LEU A 46 -7.58 6.69 8.27
C LEU A 46 -8.44 7.94 8.43
N PHE A 47 -7.90 9.00 9.06
CA PHE A 47 -8.61 10.26 9.22
C PHE A 47 -8.97 10.90 7.88
N LEU A 48 -8.04 10.93 6.92
CA LEU A 48 -8.31 11.48 5.58
C LEU A 48 -9.37 10.68 4.83
N VAL A 49 -9.27 9.35 4.81
CA VAL A 49 -10.15 8.50 3.99
C VAL A 49 -11.51 8.27 4.66
N VAL A 50 -11.52 7.91 5.94
CA VAL A 50 -12.73 7.58 6.71
C VAL A 50 -13.32 8.84 7.35
N GLY A 51 -12.50 9.63 8.04
CA GLY A 51 -12.97 10.82 8.75
C GLY A 51 -13.43 11.94 7.83
N LEU A 52 -12.66 12.26 6.79
CA LEU A 52 -12.97 13.33 5.83
C LEU A 52 -13.65 12.84 4.54
N ASN A 53 -13.97 11.55 4.46
CA ASN A 53 -14.61 10.94 3.28
C ASN A 53 -13.85 11.13 1.96
N HIS A 54 -12.51 11.26 1.99
CA HIS A 54 -11.70 11.28 0.77
C HIS A 54 -11.44 9.87 0.26
N TRP A 55 -12.49 9.24 -0.28
CA TRP A 55 -12.41 7.87 -0.74
C TRP A 55 -11.45 7.70 -1.93
N PRO A 56 -10.72 6.57 -2.01
CA PRO A 56 -9.88 6.27 -3.17
C PRO A 56 -10.67 6.33 -4.48
N ARG A 57 -10.03 6.84 -5.53
CA ARG A 57 -10.64 6.96 -6.85
C ARG A 57 -10.68 5.60 -7.55
N PRO A 58 -11.54 5.43 -8.58
CA PRO A 58 -11.40 4.29 -9.48
C PRO A 58 -9.97 4.17 -9.99
N ARG A 59 -9.41 2.95 -10.01
CA ARG A 59 -8.03 2.67 -10.43
C ARG A 59 -6.94 3.23 -9.52
N ALA A 60 -7.26 3.65 -8.29
CA ALA A 60 -6.26 4.09 -7.31
C ALA A 60 -5.17 3.02 -7.06
N VAL A 61 -5.54 1.74 -7.05
CA VAL A 61 -4.58 0.63 -6.92
C VAL A 61 -3.52 0.65 -8.02
N LEU A 62 -3.92 0.84 -9.29
CA LEU A 62 -2.97 0.91 -10.41
C LEU A 62 -2.06 2.14 -10.29
N TYR A 63 -2.63 3.28 -9.92
CA TYR A 63 -1.87 4.51 -9.71
C TYR A 63 -0.82 4.33 -8.60
N VAL A 64 -1.25 3.86 -7.41
CA VAL A 64 -0.32 3.70 -6.28
C VAL A 64 0.69 2.60 -6.54
N PHE A 65 0.31 1.49 -7.16
CA PHE A 65 1.27 0.45 -7.54
C PHE A 65 2.31 0.98 -8.52
N GLY A 66 1.92 1.78 -9.53
CA GLY A 66 2.85 2.44 -10.44
C GLY A 66 3.81 3.38 -9.70
N VAL A 67 3.31 4.16 -8.73
CA VAL A 67 4.15 4.99 -7.86
C VAL A 67 5.11 4.13 -7.02
N THR A 68 4.65 3.01 -6.47
CA THR A 68 5.50 2.07 -5.70
C THR A 68 6.63 1.51 -6.56
N VAL A 69 6.33 1.06 -7.79
CA VAL A 69 7.35 0.52 -8.71
C VAL A 69 8.35 1.60 -9.11
N ALA A 70 7.89 2.81 -9.45
CA ALA A 70 8.77 3.92 -9.79
C ALA A 70 9.68 4.31 -8.61
N TYR A 71 9.11 4.36 -7.39
CA TYR A 71 9.86 4.63 -6.18
C TYR A 71 10.89 3.53 -5.88
N ALA A 72 10.51 2.26 -5.99
CA ALA A 72 11.41 1.14 -5.80
C ALA A 72 12.55 1.12 -6.83
N ALA A 73 12.28 1.47 -8.10
CA ALA A 73 13.31 1.59 -9.11
C ALA A 73 14.30 2.73 -8.81
N PHE A 74 13.78 3.89 -8.38
CA PHE A 74 14.61 5.01 -7.96
C PHE A 74 15.48 4.66 -6.75
N VAL A 75 14.89 4.05 -5.73
CA VAL A 75 15.60 3.58 -4.54
C VAL A 75 16.64 2.52 -4.89
N GLY A 76 16.29 1.54 -5.71
CA GLY A 76 17.21 0.51 -6.17
C GLY A 76 18.41 1.07 -6.95
N PHE A 77 18.22 2.15 -7.71
CA PHE A 77 19.32 2.89 -8.31
C PHE A 77 20.23 3.53 -7.25
N LEU A 78 19.65 4.19 -6.23
CA LEU A 78 20.43 4.78 -5.14
C LEU A 78 21.20 3.71 -4.34
N ASP A 79 20.57 2.58 -4.06
CA ASP A 79 21.18 1.42 -3.41
C ASP A 79 22.35 0.87 -4.23
N ALA A 80 22.23 0.85 -5.57
CA ALA A 80 23.31 0.44 -6.46
C ALA A 80 24.51 1.40 -6.43
N VAL A 81 24.26 2.72 -6.32
CA VAL A 81 25.31 3.74 -6.30
C VAL A 81 25.97 3.89 -4.92
N THR A 82 25.19 3.78 -3.85
CA THR A 82 25.66 4.04 -2.47
C THR A 82 26.08 2.78 -1.73
N GLY A 83 25.65 1.60 -2.19
CA GLY A 83 25.80 0.34 -1.46
C GLY A 83 24.82 0.17 -0.30
N ALA A 84 23.85 1.08 -0.13
CA ALA A 84 22.74 0.93 0.82
C ALA A 84 21.77 -0.18 0.41
N ASP A 85 20.85 -0.55 1.31
CA ASP A 85 19.81 -1.56 1.07
C ASP A 85 18.46 -1.07 1.59
N TYR A 86 17.95 0.01 0.99
CA TYR A 86 16.62 0.52 1.30
C TYR A 86 15.55 -0.39 0.68
N LEU A 87 14.40 -0.50 1.36
CA LEU A 87 13.31 -1.41 0.97
C LEU A 87 13.73 -2.89 0.84
N TYR A 88 14.94 -3.26 1.27
CA TYR A 88 15.51 -4.60 1.16
C TYR A 88 15.52 -5.10 -0.29
N LEU A 89 15.99 -4.27 -1.23
CA LEU A 89 16.05 -4.61 -2.65
C LEU A 89 17.30 -5.42 -3.02
N ARG A 90 18.34 -5.40 -2.18
CA ARG A 90 19.60 -6.13 -2.41
C ARG A 90 19.70 -7.41 -1.58
N ALA A 91 19.26 -7.36 -0.33
CA ALA A 91 19.24 -8.50 0.57
C ALA A 91 18.06 -8.40 1.54
N LYS A 92 17.70 -9.54 2.15
CA LYS A 92 16.71 -9.56 3.24
C LYS A 92 17.31 -8.96 4.52
N PRO A 93 16.49 -8.37 5.41
CA PRO A 93 16.94 -7.97 6.72
C PRO A 93 17.49 -9.17 7.50
N GLY A 94 18.42 -8.90 8.42
CA GLY A 94 18.92 -9.92 9.35
C GLY A 94 17.92 -10.32 10.43
N SER A 95 16.84 -9.54 10.59
CA SER A 95 15.72 -9.83 11.49
C SER A 95 14.66 -10.69 10.82
N HIS A 96 13.88 -11.41 11.62
CA HIS A 96 12.79 -12.24 11.11
C HIS A 96 11.67 -11.38 10.55
N THR A 97 11.39 -11.53 9.26
CA THR A 97 10.34 -10.76 8.57
C THR A 97 9.54 -11.65 7.63
N LEU A 98 8.42 -11.11 7.11
CA LEU A 98 7.62 -11.79 6.11
C LEU A 98 8.43 -12.13 4.84
N LEU A 99 9.52 -11.42 4.56
CA LEU A 99 10.38 -11.68 3.41
C LEU A 99 11.08 -13.06 3.51
N ASP A 100 11.25 -13.61 4.70
CA ASP A 100 11.95 -14.89 4.91
C ASP A 100 11.25 -16.05 4.20
N VAL A 101 9.92 -16.02 4.17
CA VAL A 101 9.08 -17.07 3.56
C VAL A 101 8.83 -16.87 2.06
N MET A 102 9.39 -15.82 1.46
CA MET A 102 9.12 -15.43 0.07
C MET A 102 10.16 -15.92 -0.96
N GLY A 103 11.09 -16.80 -0.55
CA GLY A 103 12.11 -17.38 -1.43
C GLY A 103 13.41 -16.58 -1.52
N PRO A 104 14.40 -17.00 -2.33
CA PRO A 104 15.71 -16.34 -2.43
C PRO A 104 15.65 -15.03 -3.21
N TRP A 105 16.70 -14.21 -3.09
CA TRP A 105 16.87 -13.05 -3.97
C TRP A 105 17.06 -13.51 -5.43
N PRO A 106 16.47 -12.84 -6.44
CA PRO A 106 15.58 -11.68 -6.35
C PRO A 106 14.08 -12.03 -6.32
N TRP A 107 13.71 -13.32 -6.23
CA TRP A 107 12.31 -13.76 -6.37
C TRP A 107 11.39 -13.23 -5.26
N TYR A 108 11.91 -13.06 -4.05
CA TYR A 108 11.09 -12.48 -2.97
C TYR A 108 10.61 -11.07 -3.30
N ILE A 109 11.30 -10.30 -4.14
CA ILE A 109 10.87 -8.95 -4.55
C ILE A 109 9.60 -9.04 -5.40
N GLY A 110 9.55 -10.02 -6.31
CA GLY A 110 8.36 -10.32 -7.10
C GLY A 110 7.19 -10.80 -6.23
N VAL A 111 7.46 -11.72 -5.30
CA VAL A 111 6.45 -12.21 -4.35
C VAL A 111 5.93 -11.09 -3.45
N ALA A 112 6.82 -10.26 -2.89
CA ALA A 112 6.46 -9.09 -2.10
C ALA A 112 5.61 -8.09 -2.90
N SER A 113 5.92 -7.90 -4.19
CA SER A 113 5.12 -7.05 -5.08
C SER A 113 3.70 -7.59 -5.26
N LEU A 114 3.54 -8.91 -5.43
CA LEU A 114 2.22 -9.55 -5.50
C LEU A 114 1.45 -9.41 -4.18
N VAL A 115 2.12 -9.59 -3.04
CA VAL A 115 1.51 -9.40 -1.72
C VAL A 115 1.09 -7.94 -1.51
N ALA A 116 1.90 -6.98 -1.94
CA ALA A 116 1.54 -5.56 -1.89
C ALA A 116 0.28 -5.27 -2.73
N VAL A 117 0.19 -5.82 -3.95
CA VAL A 117 -1.02 -5.70 -4.79
C VAL A 117 -2.22 -6.34 -4.10
N ALA A 118 -2.07 -7.50 -3.48
CA ALA A 118 -3.14 -8.16 -2.74
C ALA A 118 -3.66 -7.27 -1.59
N PHE A 119 -2.77 -6.68 -0.79
CA PHE A 119 -3.16 -5.73 0.25
C PHE A 119 -3.85 -4.49 -0.32
N PHE A 120 -3.35 -3.92 -1.42
CA PHE A 120 -4.00 -2.78 -2.05
C PHE A 120 -5.40 -3.11 -2.56
N LEU A 121 -5.61 -4.31 -3.12
CA LEU A 121 -6.93 -4.76 -3.55
C LEU A 121 -7.88 -4.96 -2.36
N ILE A 122 -7.40 -5.53 -1.24
CA ILE A 122 -8.18 -5.68 0.00
C ILE A 122 -8.60 -4.31 0.53
N LEU A 123 -7.67 -3.35 0.57
CA LEU A 123 -7.95 -1.98 1.03
C LEU A 123 -8.90 -1.21 0.08
N ASP A 124 -8.85 -1.46 -1.23
CA ASP A 124 -9.78 -0.82 -2.20
C ASP A 124 -11.14 -1.53 -2.30
N ALA A 125 -11.26 -2.77 -1.84
CA ALA A 125 -12.47 -3.60 -1.93
C ALA A 125 -13.76 -2.90 -1.45
N PRO A 126 -13.83 -2.30 -0.24
CA PRO A 126 -15.06 -1.65 0.22
C PRO A 126 -15.50 -0.50 -0.71
N PHE A 127 -14.55 0.25 -1.26
CA PHE A 127 -14.84 1.36 -2.17
C PHE A 127 -15.26 0.87 -3.56
N GLN A 128 -14.72 -0.25 -4.03
CA GLN A 128 -15.20 -0.88 -5.27
C GLN A 128 -16.65 -1.33 -5.15
N ILE A 129 -17.01 -1.98 -4.05
CA ILE A 129 -18.38 -2.44 -3.80
C ILE A 129 -19.33 -1.24 -3.78
N LEU A 130 -18.98 -0.19 -3.04
CA LEU A 130 -19.81 1.01 -2.92
C LEU A 130 -20.00 1.76 -4.25
N ARG A 131 -18.94 1.83 -5.08
CA ARG A 131 -19.03 2.41 -6.42
C ARG A 131 -19.93 1.60 -7.36
N ARG A 132 -19.89 0.26 -7.27
CA ARG A 132 -20.74 -0.62 -8.08
C ARG A 132 -22.21 -0.46 -7.71
N SER A 133 -22.53 -0.35 -6.42
CA SER A 133 -23.91 -0.13 -5.94
C SER A 133 -24.51 1.22 -6.35
N ARG A 134 -23.67 2.21 -6.70
CA ARG A 134 -24.10 3.54 -7.14
C ARG A 134 -24.22 3.69 -8.66
N ARG A 135 -23.83 2.67 -9.46
CA ARG A 135 -24.06 2.71 -10.91
C ARG A 135 -25.55 2.48 -11.18
N PRO A 136 -26.27 3.39 -11.87
CA PRO A 136 -27.66 3.15 -12.24
C PRO A 136 -27.74 1.92 -13.13
N THR A 137 -28.39 0.87 -12.65
CA THR A 137 -28.79 -0.29 -13.45
C THR A 137 -29.92 0.17 -14.37
N GLY A 138 -29.59 0.65 -15.57
CA GLY A 138 -30.61 0.99 -16.56
C GLY A 138 -30.29 2.23 -17.39
N ALA A 139 -29.45 2.06 -18.41
CA ALA A 139 -29.78 2.68 -19.69
C ALA A 139 -30.72 1.70 -20.39
N SER A 140 -32.01 1.72 -20.04
CA SER A 140 -33.03 1.11 -20.90
C SER A 140 -32.99 1.87 -22.22
N THR A 141 -32.47 1.21 -23.25
CA THR A 141 -32.57 1.63 -24.65
C THR A 141 -34.00 2.12 -24.89
N PRO A 142 -34.22 3.39 -25.29
CA PRO A 142 -35.53 3.79 -25.77
C PRO A 142 -35.82 2.93 -27.01
N SER A 143 -36.84 2.09 -26.90
CA SER A 143 -37.47 1.40 -28.02
C SER A 143 -37.80 2.45 -29.08
N GLN A 144 -36.98 2.53 -30.13
CA GLN A 144 -37.38 3.17 -31.37
C GLN A 144 -38.41 2.25 -32.00
N ASN A 145 -39.69 2.56 -31.77
CA ASN A 145 -40.77 1.97 -32.54
C ASN A 145 -41.12 2.96 -33.67
N PRO A 146 -41.21 2.49 -34.92
CA PRO A 146 -41.35 3.33 -36.10
C PRO A 146 -42.80 3.79 -36.25
N SER A 147 -42.99 5.08 -36.52
CA SER A 147 -44.28 5.65 -36.88
C SER A 147 -44.21 6.27 -38.27
N ALA A 148 -45.13 5.79 -39.12
CA ALA A 148 -45.58 6.27 -40.43
C ALA A 148 -44.75 5.87 -41.65
#